data_AF-A0A164CHU5-F1
#
_entry.id   AF-A0A164CHU5-F1
#
_cell.length_a   1.000
_cell.length_b   1.000
_cell.length_c   1.000
_cell.angle_alpha   90.00
_cell.angle_beta   90.00
_cell.angle_gamma   90.00
#
_symmetry.space_group_name_H-M   'P 1'
#
loop_
_entity.id
_entity.type
_entity.pdbx_description
1 polymer ?
#
loop_
_entity_poly.entity_id
_entity_poly.type
_entity_poly.pdbx_seq_one_letter_code
_entity_poly.pdbx_strand_id
1 'polypeptide(L)'
;MVQVVIAGAGPNGLMLACELGLAGIRPVVLDGSPGPNRQPRAAGIVGQGVRIFDHRGLYSALTETDEPPQPAPGSFFAGFTFSFAQVPNHQLYTLRVEQPRLIEVLAAAAEKYGVDFR
;
A
#
# COMPACT_ATOMS: atom_id res chain seq x y z
N MET A 1 25.85 -5.07 11.27
CA MET A 1 25.87 -3.73 10.63
C MET A 1 24.56 -3.58 9.88
N VAL A 2 23.80 -2.50 10.10
CA VAL A 2 22.56 -2.24 9.36
C VAL A 2 22.94 -1.71 7.99
N GLN A 3 22.48 -2.36 6.91
CA GLN A 3 22.85 -1.97 5.54
C GLN A 3 21.91 -0.93 4.94
N VAL A 4 20.69 -0.80 5.47
CA VAL A 4 19.69 0.15 4.99
C VAL A 4 18.93 0.75 6.18
N VAL A 5 18.86 2.08 6.20
CA VAL A 5 18.01 2.84 7.12
C VAL A 5 16.95 3.55 6.30
N ILE A 6 15.69 3.41 6.71
CA ILE A 6 14.54 4.09 6.11
C ILE A 6 14.08 5.17 7.07
N ALA A 7 14.08 6.43 6.62
CA ALA A 7 13.54 7.54 7.39
C ALA A 7 12.05 7.73 7.05
N GLY A 8 11.17 7.29 7.96
CA GLY A 8 9.72 7.43 7.92
C GLY A 8 8.98 6.09 7.83
N ALA A 9 8.02 5.88 8.72
CA ALA A 9 7.10 4.75 8.80
C ALA A 9 5.74 5.06 8.15
N GLY A 10 5.72 5.94 7.16
CA GLY A 10 4.56 6.15 6.29
C GLY A 10 4.37 5.02 5.27
N PRO A 11 3.30 5.06 4.45
CA PRO A 11 3.01 4.00 3.47
C PRO A 11 4.18 3.66 2.55
N ASN A 12 4.91 4.67 2.08
CA ASN A 12 6.08 4.46 1.21
C ASN A 12 7.24 3.75 1.93
N GLY A 13 7.55 4.17 3.16
CA GLY A 13 8.64 3.59 3.94
C GLY A 13 8.35 2.17 4.37
N LEU A 14 7.11 1.89 4.78
CA LEU A 14 6.66 0.53 5.12
C LEU A 14 6.63 -0.38 3.89
N MET A 15 6.14 0.11 2.74
CA MET A 15 6.18 -0.65 1.50
C MET A 15 7.62 -0.98 1.09
N LEU A 16 8.54 -0.01 1.18
CA LEU A 16 9.96 -0.26 0.92
C LEU A 16 10.56 -1.28 1.90
N ALA A 17 10.18 -1.22 3.18
CA ALA A 17 10.63 -2.18 4.19
C ALA A 17 10.16 -3.61 3.85
N CYS A 18 8.91 -3.78 3.40
CA CYS A 18 8.41 -5.06 2.89
C CYS A 18 9.22 -5.58 1.69
N GLU A 19 9.50 -4.73 0.70
CA GLU A 19 10.26 -5.15 -0.49
C GLU A 19 11.71 -5.54 -0.15
N LEU A 20 12.37 -4.81 0.75
CA LEU A 20 13.70 -5.16 1.25
C LEU A 20 13.67 -6.48 2.03
N GLY A 21 12.65 -6.66 2.88
CA GLY A 21 12.42 -7.88 3.65
C GLY A 21 12.23 -9.10 2.74
N LEU A 22 11.44 -8.97 1.68
CA LEU A 22 11.27 -9.97 0.63
C LEU A 22 12.59 -10.31 -0.09
N ALA A 23 13.48 -9.34 -0.25
CA ALA A 23 14.81 -9.53 -0.80
C ALA A 23 15.84 -10.07 0.22
N GLY A 24 15.42 -10.37 1.46
CA GLY A 24 16.30 -10.87 2.53
C GLY A 24 17.15 -9.79 3.22
N ILE A 25 16.87 -8.51 2.97
CA ILE A 25 17.52 -7.37 3.61
C ILE A 25 16.67 -6.94 4.81
N ARG A 26 17.29 -6.80 5.98
CA ARG A 26 16.63 -6.31 7.21
C ARG A 26 16.92 -4.82 7.43
N PRO A 27 16.03 -3.91 7.01
CA PRO A 27 16.21 -2.49 7.27
C PRO A 27 15.86 -2.12 8.71
N VAL A 28 16.36 -0.96 9.13
CA VAL A 28 15.82 -0.22 10.29
C VAL A 28 14.93 0.90 9.75
N VAL A 29 13.70 1.01 10.27
CA VAL A 29 12.77 2.11 9.97
C VAL A 29 12.76 3.05 11.16
N LEU A 30 13.06 4.33 10.92
CA LEU A 30 13.06 5.39 11.93
C LEU A 30 11.89 6.35 11.68
N ASP A 31 11.02 6.57 12.65
CA ASP A 31 9.98 7.60 12.56
C ASP A 31 9.89 8.43 13.85
N GLY A 32 9.73 9.75 13.71
CA GLY A 32 9.60 10.65 14.86
C GLY A 32 8.21 10.62 15.52
N SER A 33 7.22 9.98 14.88
CA SER A 33 5.86 9.89 15.38
C SER A 33 5.76 8.79 16.45
N PRO A 34 4.98 8.99 17.53
CA PRO A 34 4.79 7.95 18.55
C PRO A 34 3.94 6.75 18.08
N GLY A 35 3.51 6.76 16.82
CA GLY A 35 2.68 5.73 16.21
C GLY A 35 1.96 6.26 14.95
N PRO A 36 1.11 5.41 14.32
CA PRO A 36 0.36 5.79 13.13
C PRO A 36 -0.51 7.03 13.33
N ASN A 37 -0.47 7.96 12.38
CA ASN A 37 -1.38 9.09 12.38
C ASN A 37 -2.82 8.61 12.13
N ARG A 38 -3.74 8.95 13.03
CA ARG A 38 -5.16 8.56 12.96
C ARG A 38 -6.02 9.51 12.11
N GLN A 39 -5.48 10.65 11.68
CA GLN A 39 -6.21 11.57 10.81
C GLN A 39 -6.29 11.01 9.38
N PRO A 40 -7.47 10.92 8.78
CA PRO A 40 -7.62 10.56 7.38
C PRO A 40 -6.89 11.59 6.49
N ARG A 41 -6.00 11.13 5.61
CA ARG A 41 -5.31 11.98 4.63
C ARG A 41 -5.42 11.45 3.19
N ALA A 42 -5.32 10.14 3.00
CA ALA A 42 -5.52 9.47 1.71
C ALA A 42 -6.76 8.59 1.71
N ALA A 43 -7.49 8.56 0.59
CA ALA A 43 -8.77 7.84 0.44
C ALA A 43 -8.66 6.54 -0.38
N GLY A 44 -7.45 6.04 -0.66
CA GLY A 44 -7.24 4.77 -1.33
C GLY A 44 -5.98 4.68 -2.19
N ILE A 45 -5.87 3.55 -2.89
CA ILE A 45 -4.81 3.22 -3.86
C ILE A 45 -5.45 3.17 -5.25
N VAL A 46 -4.77 3.73 -6.25
CA VAL A 46 -5.28 3.81 -7.63
C VAL A 46 -4.29 3.26 -8.64
N GLY A 47 -4.81 2.78 -9.77
CA GLY A 47 -4.04 2.26 -10.89
C GLY A 47 -3.19 1.04 -10.52
N GLN A 48 -1.93 1.06 -10.96
CA GLN A 48 -1.00 -0.06 -10.80
C GLN A 48 -0.65 -0.37 -9.33
N GLY A 49 -0.83 0.59 -8.43
CA GLY A 49 -0.61 0.36 -6.99
C GLY A 49 -1.46 -0.79 -6.46
N VAL A 50 -2.71 -0.93 -6.92
CA VAL A 50 -3.60 -2.02 -6.49
C VAL A 50 -3.05 -3.38 -6.94
N ARG A 51 -2.54 -3.46 -8.16
CA ARG A 51 -1.92 -4.68 -8.71
C ARG A 51 -0.62 -5.04 -8.01
N ILE A 52 0.19 -4.04 -7.64
CA ILE A 52 1.41 -4.25 -6.85
C ILE A 52 1.06 -4.85 -5.48
N PHE A 53 0.02 -4.32 -4.82
CA PHE A 53 -0.44 -4.83 -3.53
C PHE A 53 -0.95 -6.28 -3.64
N ASP A 54 -1.65 -6.59 -4.72
CA ASP A 54 -2.13 -7.94 -5.01
C ASP A 54 -0.98 -8.94 -5.20
N HIS A 55 0.04 -8.60 -5.99
CA HIS A 55 1.24 -9.42 -6.18
C HIS A 55 2.07 -9.64 -4.89
N ARG A 56 1.76 -8.91 -3.82
CA ARG A 56 2.41 -9.03 -2.50
C ARG A 56 1.48 -9.62 -1.42
N GLY A 57 0.28 -10.06 -1.80
CA GLY A 57 -0.74 -10.57 -0.86
C GLY A 57 -1.33 -9.49 0.05
N LEU A 58 -0.97 -8.21 -0.15
CA LEU A 58 -1.49 -7.08 0.64
C LEU A 58 -2.92 -6.73 0.25
N TYR A 59 -3.31 -6.97 -1.01
CA TYR A 59 -4.69 -6.75 -1.45
C TYR A 59 -5.68 -7.64 -0.68
N SER A 60 -5.42 -8.95 -0.61
CA SER A 60 -6.24 -9.89 0.16
C SER A 60 -6.26 -9.53 1.65
N ALA A 61 -5.11 -9.13 2.22
CA ALA A 61 -5.06 -8.66 3.61
C ALA A 61 -5.89 -7.38 3.88
N LEU A 62 -6.06 -6.51 2.90
CA LEU A 62 -6.84 -5.26 3.03
C LEU A 62 -8.32 -5.44 2.72
N THR A 63 -8.66 -6.37 1.83
CA THR A 63 -10.03 -6.57 1.33
C THR A 63 -10.73 -7.78 1.92
N GLU A 64 -9.99 -8.63 2.64
CA GLU A 64 -10.48 -9.86 3.26
C GLU A 64 -11.13 -10.82 2.23
N THR A 65 -10.60 -10.81 1.00
CA THR A 65 -11.00 -11.70 -0.10
C THR A 65 -9.79 -12.17 -0.89
N ASP A 66 -9.89 -13.37 -1.46
CA ASP A 66 -8.89 -13.94 -2.35
C ASP A 66 -9.20 -13.67 -3.83
N GLU A 67 -10.29 -12.97 -4.13
CA GLU A 67 -10.59 -12.54 -5.50
C GLU A 67 -9.60 -11.47 -5.97
N PRO A 68 -9.07 -11.55 -7.20
CA PRO A 68 -8.15 -10.55 -7.71
C PRO A 68 -8.86 -9.21 -7.92
N PRO A 69 -8.13 -8.07 -7.83
CA PRO A 69 -8.69 -6.75 -8.08
C PRO A 69 -9.30 -6.65 -9.48
N GLN A 70 -10.50 -6.09 -9.56
CA GLN A 70 -11.21 -5.84 -10.81
C GLN A 70 -11.01 -4.40 -11.31
N PRO A 71 -10.92 -4.16 -12.63
CA PRO A 71 -10.82 -2.81 -13.17
C PRO A 71 -12.01 -1.94 -12.76
N ALA A 72 -11.76 -0.68 -12.43
CA ALA A 72 -12.78 0.28 -12.01
C ALA A 72 -13.62 0.75 -13.21
N PRO A 73 -14.97 0.78 -13.11
CA PRO A 73 -15.85 1.09 -14.24
C PRO A 73 -15.74 2.55 -14.74
N GLY A 74 -15.08 3.41 -13.97
CA GLY A 74 -14.91 4.83 -14.25
C GLY A 74 -13.98 5.48 -13.23
N SER A 75 -13.71 6.77 -13.42
CA SER A 75 -12.94 7.58 -12.49
C SER A 75 -13.33 9.06 -12.62
N PHE A 76 -12.50 9.95 -12.08
CA PHE A 76 -12.69 11.38 -12.16
C PHE A 76 -11.37 12.11 -12.45
N PHE A 77 -11.47 13.24 -13.13
CA PHE A 77 -10.36 14.15 -13.38
C PHE A 77 -10.87 15.58 -13.27
N ALA A 78 -10.19 16.41 -12.48
CA ALA A 78 -10.61 17.78 -12.20
C ALA A 78 -12.09 17.91 -11.74
N GLY A 79 -12.61 16.91 -11.01
CA GLY A 79 -14.00 16.86 -10.54
C GLY A 79 -15.03 16.35 -11.57
N PHE A 80 -14.62 16.14 -12.82
CA PHE A 80 -15.48 15.55 -13.85
C PHE A 80 -15.36 14.04 -13.84
N THR A 81 -16.49 13.35 -13.77
CA THR A 81 -16.54 11.89 -13.84
C THR A 81 -16.51 11.41 -15.28
N PHE A 82 -15.95 10.22 -15.50
CA PHE A 82 -15.95 9.56 -16.80
C PHE A 82 -16.02 8.03 -16.62
N SER A 83 -16.49 7.34 -17.64
CA SER A 83 -16.63 5.89 -17.67
C SER A 83 -15.60 5.24 -18.59
N PHE A 84 -15.17 4.03 -18.23
CA PHE A 84 -14.34 3.17 -19.07
C PHE A 84 -15.11 2.09 -19.83
N ALA A 85 -16.46 2.12 -19.83
CA ALA A 85 -17.28 1.08 -20.45
C ALA A 85 -16.95 0.80 -21.93
N GLN A 86 -16.46 1.82 -22.66
CA GLN A 86 -16.08 1.72 -24.08
C GLN A 86 -14.55 1.65 -24.29
N VAL A 87 -13.77 1.55 -23.22
CA VAL A 87 -12.31 1.45 -23.27
C VAL A 87 -11.92 0.00 -23.00
N PRO A 88 -11.70 -0.82 -24.04
CA PRO A 88 -11.37 -2.22 -23.86
C PRO A 88 -10.04 -2.36 -23.10
N ASN A 89 -9.96 -3.35 -22.21
CA ASN A 89 -8.76 -3.72 -21.47
C ASN A 89 -8.11 -2.59 -20.64
N HIS A 90 -8.87 -1.56 -20.23
CA HIS A 90 -8.32 -0.51 -19.38
C HIS A 90 -7.76 -1.10 -18.06
N GLN A 91 -6.63 -0.55 -17.59
CA GLN A 91 -5.89 -1.06 -16.43
C GLN A 91 -6.01 -0.14 -15.22
N LEU A 92 -7.13 0.59 -15.10
CA LEU A 92 -7.39 1.40 -13.92
C LEU A 92 -8.08 0.55 -12.88
N TYR A 93 -7.42 0.37 -11.74
CA TYR A 93 -7.95 -0.27 -10.55
C TYR A 93 -8.09 0.76 -9.43
N THR A 94 -9.02 0.56 -8.52
CA THR A 94 -9.19 1.43 -7.35
C THR A 94 -9.46 0.57 -6.13
N LEU A 95 -8.66 0.76 -5.09
CA LEU A 95 -8.90 0.17 -3.77
C LEU A 95 -9.17 1.31 -2.80
N ARG A 96 -10.39 1.36 -2.27
CA ARG A 96 -10.72 2.28 -1.18
C ARG A 96 -10.18 1.71 0.12
N VAL A 97 -9.32 2.46 0.77
CA VAL A 97 -8.78 2.09 2.07
C VAL A 97 -8.41 3.33 2.85
N GLU A 98 -8.78 3.33 4.13
CA GLU A 98 -8.37 4.36 5.07
C GLU A 98 -6.88 4.21 5.37
N GLN A 99 -6.15 5.32 5.33
CA GLN A 99 -4.70 5.30 5.53
C GLN A 99 -4.25 4.61 6.84
N PRO A 100 -4.93 4.77 8.00
CA PRO A 100 -4.56 4.03 9.21
C PRO A 100 -4.55 2.51 8.99
N ARG A 101 -5.59 1.97 8.35
CA ARG A 101 -5.68 0.54 8.03
C ARG A 101 -4.58 0.09 7.07
N LEU A 102 -4.26 0.94 6.08
CA LEU A 102 -3.15 0.68 5.16
C LEU A 102 -1.81 0.58 5.90
N ILE A 103 -1.55 1.50 6.83
CA ILE A 103 -0.33 1.51 7.64
C ILE A 103 -0.26 0.27 8.53
N GLU A 104 -1.36 -0.12 9.19
CA GLU A 104 -1.43 -1.33 10.02
C GLU A 104 -1.05 -2.59 9.24
N VAL A 105 -1.65 -2.79 8.05
CA VAL A 105 -1.37 -3.97 7.23
C VAL A 105 0.07 -3.97 6.72
N LEU A 106 0.59 -2.82 6.29
CA LEU A 106 1.97 -2.72 5.82
C LEU A 106 2.98 -2.94 6.96
N ALA A 107 2.73 -2.39 8.15
CA ALA A 107 3.58 -2.60 9.32
C ALA A 107 3.59 -4.08 9.71
N ALA A 108 2.42 -4.71 9.83
CA ALA A 108 2.31 -6.14 10.14
C ALA A 108 2.95 -7.03 9.05
N ALA A 109 2.91 -6.61 7.78
CA ALA A 109 3.61 -7.32 6.71
C ALA A 109 5.13 -7.19 6.85
N ALA A 110 5.64 -5.99 7.13
CA ALA A 110 7.06 -5.72 7.34
C ALA A 110 7.62 -6.45 8.58
N GLU A 111 6.85 -6.57 9.66
CA GLU A 111 7.22 -7.32 10.87
C GLU A 111 7.55 -8.79 10.58
N LYS A 112 6.84 -9.43 9.63
CA LYS A 112 7.11 -10.82 9.21
C LYS A 112 8.52 -11.03 8.67
N TYR A 113 9.16 -9.97 8.17
CA TYR A 113 10.53 -10.00 7.67
C TYR A 113 11.58 -9.59 8.72
N GLY A 114 11.15 -9.34 9.96
CA GLY A 114 12.05 -8.92 11.05
C GLY A 114 12.61 -7.52 10.87
N VAL A 115 11.81 -6.61 10.30
CA VAL A 115 12.12 -5.17 10.24
C VAL A 115 12.17 -4.60 11.65
N ASP A 116 13.16 -3.75 11.90
CA ASP A 116 13.38 -3.08 13.19
C ASP A 116 12.81 -1.65 13.13
N PHE A 117 11.77 -1.38 13.91
CA PHE A 117 11.09 -0.09 13.99
C PHE A 117 11.55 0.69 15.21
N ARG A 118 11.92 1.96 15.02
CA ARG A 118 12.40 2.84 16.09
C ARG A 118 11.92 4.27 15.97
#